data_AF-A0A1W1V587-F1
#
_entry.id   AF-A0A1W1V587-F1
#
_cell.length_a   1.000
_cell.length_b   1.000
_cell.length_c   1.000
_cell.angle_alpha   90.00
_cell.angle_beta   90.00
_cell.angle_gamma   90.00
#
_symmetry.space_group_name_H-M   'P 1'
#
loop_
_entity.id
_entity.type
_entity.pdbx_description
1 polymer ?
#
loop_
_entity_poly.entity_id
_entity_poly.type
_entity_poly.pdbx_seq_one_letter_code
_entity_poly.pdbx_strand_id
1 'polypeptide(L)'
;MRLRIIDEILNECRGESLKSIYKAFKKYFGSPQNDSSINDYFIYFLYTLLRDNELKLARNGKFLDGSLKYKISIIRQDFFVAYDNSNVGLVYNNLGNIIEDPKNDEWWDTQSGFQAVWIMEDGSLKWT
;
A
#
# COMPACT_ATOMS: atom_id res chain seq x y z
N MET A 1 6.58 16.06 13.13
CA MET A 1 6.11 16.87 11.99
C MET A 1 5.77 15.91 10.87
N ARG A 2 4.49 15.79 10.52
CA ARG A 2 4.01 14.95 9.41
C ARG A 2 4.14 15.76 8.12
N LEU A 3 4.62 15.14 7.04
CA LEU A 3 4.74 15.82 5.76
C LEU A 3 3.35 16.05 5.18
N ARG A 4 3.08 17.25 4.65
CA ARG A 4 1.80 17.61 4.04
C ARG A 4 1.31 16.58 2.99
N ILE A 5 2.24 16.03 2.22
CA ILE A 5 1.94 15.01 1.20
C ILE A 5 1.35 13.72 1.79
N ILE A 6 1.71 13.38 3.03
CA ILE A 6 1.16 12.21 3.72
C ILE A 6 -0.30 12.46 4.09
N ASP A 7 -0.63 13.67 4.54
CA ASP A 7 -2.01 14.04 4.86
C ASP A 7 -2.87 14.08 3.59
N GLU A 8 -2.31 14.53 2.47
CA GLU A 8 -2.98 14.49 1.15
C GLU A 8 -3.27 13.05 0.71
N ILE A 9 -2.30 12.14 0.82
CA ILE A 9 -2.50 10.71 0.54
C ILE A 9 -3.59 10.12 1.44
N LEU A 10 -3.57 10.43 2.74
CA LEU A 10 -4.55 9.92 3.68
C LEU A 10 -5.96 10.43 3.42
N ASN A 11 -6.11 11.69 3.03
CA ASN A 11 -7.41 12.23 2.64
C ASN A 11 -7.96 11.53 1.38
N GLU A 12 -7.09 11.05 0.48
CA GLU A 12 -7.51 10.28 -0.70
C GLU A 12 -7.84 8.81 -0.40
N CYS A 13 -7.16 8.18 0.56
CA CYS A 13 -7.23 6.72 0.73
C CYS A 13 -7.84 6.24 2.06
N ARG A 14 -8.19 7.13 3.00
CA ARG A 14 -8.77 6.73 4.29
C ARG A 14 -10.07 5.95 4.07
N GLY A 15 -10.08 4.73 4.59
CA GLY A 15 -11.20 3.81 4.42
C GLY A 15 -11.19 3.01 3.12
N GLU A 16 -10.12 3.08 2.34
CA GLU A 16 -9.96 2.34 1.07
C GLU A 16 -9.02 1.13 1.20
N SER A 17 -9.02 0.23 0.21
CA SER A 17 -8.21 -0.99 0.23
C SER A 17 -6.71 -0.73 0.09
N LEU A 18 -5.87 -1.75 0.35
CA LEU A 18 -4.42 -1.66 0.14
C LEU A 18 -4.05 -1.31 -1.30
N LYS A 19 -4.82 -1.77 -2.30
CA LYS A 19 -4.65 -1.37 -3.70
C LYS A 19 -4.84 0.14 -3.88
N SER A 20 -5.92 0.69 -3.33
CA SER A 20 -6.19 2.14 -3.42
C SER A 20 -5.12 2.96 -2.71
N ILE A 21 -4.66 2.52 -1.54
CA ILE A 21 -3.55 3.15 -0.80
C ILE A 21 -2.28 3.14 -1.67
N TYR A 22 -1.95 2.00 -2.28
CA TYR A 22 -0.76 1.86 -3.13
C TYR A 22 -0.85 2.73 -4.39
N LYS A 23 -2.00 2.76 -5.06
CA LYS A 23 -2.25 3.65 -6.20
C LYS A 23 -2.13 5.13 -5.82
N ALA A 24 -2.74 5.53 -4.71
CA ALA A 24 -2.64 6.91 -4.21
C ALA A 24 -1.18 7.26 -3.88
N PHE A 25 -0.44 6.37 -3.23
CA PHE A 25 0.98 6.58 -2.94
C PHE A 25 1.82 6.79 -4.21
N LYS A 26 1.65 5.93 -5.23
CA LYS A 26 2.38 6.04 -6.51
C LYS A 26 2.09 7.33 -7.28
N LYS A 27 0.90 7.92 -7.12
CA LYS A 27 0.56 9.22 -7.74
C LYS A 27 1.50 10.34 -7.27
N TYR A 28 1.98 10.27 -6.03
CA TYR A 28 2.84 11.29 -5.43
C TYR A 28 4.34 10.96 -5.53
N PHE A 29 4.68 9.67 -5.43
CA PHE A 29 6.08 9.23 -5.37
C PHE A 29 6.60 8.59 -6.67
N GLY A 30 5.72 8.31 -7.64
CA GLY A 30 6.07 7.70 -8.91
C GLY A 30 5.85 6.18 -8.96
N SER A 31 6.31 5.58 -10.05
CA SER A 31 6.14 4.15 -10.33
C SER A 31 7.42 3.37 -9.97
N PRO A 32 7.30 2.20 -9.31
CA PRO A 32 8.47 1.40 -8.94
C PRO A 32 9.19 0.73 -10.12
N GLN A 33 8.61 0.76 -11.32
CA GLN A 33 9.27 0.41 -12.58
C GLN A 33 10.34 1.42 -12.97
N ASN A 34 10.15 2.69 -12.59
CA ASN A 34 11.13 3.75 -12.82
C ASN A 34 12.17 3.79 -11.69
N ASP A 35 11.75 3.50 -10.46
CA ASP A 35 12.62 3.47 -9.28
C ASP A 35 12.14 2.40 -8.29
N SER A 36 12.87 1.29 -8.18
CA SER A 36 12.48 0.18 -7.32
C SER A 36 12.43 0.53 -5.82
N SER A 37 13.07 1.63 -5.39
CA SER A 37 13.02 2.11 -4.00
C SER A 37 11.63 2.58 -3.58
N ILE A 38 10.75 2.91 -4.54
CA ILE A 38 9.35 3.29 -4.28
C ILE A 38 8.61 2.18 -3.52
N ASN A 39 8.90 0.91 -3.78
CA ASN A 39 8.33 -0.20 -3.02
C ASN A 39 8.76 -0.19 -1.56
N ASP A 40 10.05 0.05 -1.29
CA ASP A 40 10.55 0.17 0.08
C ASP A 40 9.92 1.38 0.80
N TYR A 41 9.75 2.49 0.10
CA TYR A 41 9.09 3.68 0.65
C TYR A 41 7.61 3.42 0.95
N PHE A 42 6.91 2.64 0.11
CA PHE A 42 5.54 2.25 0.39
C PHE A 42 5.43 1.35 1.64
N ILE A 43 6.33 0.38 1.78
CA ILE A 43 6.38 -0.49 2.97
C ILE A 43 6.67 0.36 4.22
N TYR A 44 7.59 1.32 4.13
CA TYR A 44 7.85 2.27 5.21
C TYR A 44 6.62 3.15 5.51
N PHE A 45 5.89 3.58 4.48
CA PHE A 45 4.64 4.31 4.66
C PHE A 45 3.61 3.49 5.44
N LEU A 46 3.37 2.23 5.08
CA LEU A 46 2.50 1.33 5.86
C LEU A 46 2.99 1.15 7.30
N TYR A 47 4.31 1.05 7.51
CA TYR A 47 4.89 1.00 8.86
C TYR A 47 4.49 2.23 9.68
N THR A 48 4.54 3.43 9.10
CA THR A 48 4.13 4.65 9.81
C THR A 48 2.65 4.64 10.17
N LEU A 49 1.77 4.20 9.26
CA LEU A 49 0.32 4.13 9.53
C LEU A 49 -0.01 3.15 10.66
N LEU A 50 0.68 2.01 10.71
CA LEU A 50 0.52 1.02 11.77
C LEU A 50 1.08 1.52 13.11
N ARG A 51 2.25 2.17 13.09
CA ARG A 51 2.89 2.75 14.28
C ARG A 51 2.00 3.82 14.90
N ASP A 52 1.42 4.67 14.07
CA ASP A 52 0.63 5.82 14.48
C ASP A 52 -0.84 5.43 14.75
N ASN A 53 -1.16 4.12 14.66
CA ASN A 53 -2.48 3.55 14.91
C ASN A 53 -3.58 4.19 14.05
N GLU A 54 -3.23 4.52 12.81
CA GLU A 54 -4.16 4.98 11.76
C GLU A 54 -4.74 3.78 10.99
N LEU A 55 -3.94 2.70 10.92
CA LEU A 55 -4.22 1.50 10.17
C LEU A 55 -3.87 0.27 11.02
N LYS A 56 -4.69 -0.77 10.91
CA LYS A 56 -4.36 -2.15 11.29
C LYS A 56 -4.34 -3.01 10.03
N LEU A 57 -3.64 -4.13 10.11
CA LEU A 57 -3.60 -5.12 9.05
C LEU A 57 -4.36 -6.36 9.48
N ALA A 58 -5.12 -6.92 8.54
CA ALA A 58 -5.72 -8.23 8.66
C ALA A 58 -5.26 -9.13 7.51
N ARG A 59 -5.36 -10.44 7.71
CA ARG A 59 -5.17 -11.46 6.67
C ARG A 59 -6.27 -12.50 6.82
N ASN A 60 -6.99 -12.79 5.74
CA ASN A 60 -8.08 -13.77 5.74
C ASN A 60 -9.12 -13.52 6.85
N GLY A 61 -9.56 -12.26 7.02
CA GLY A 61 -10.57 -11.88 8.00
C GLY A 61 -10.13 -11.85 9.46
N LYS A 62 -8.83 -12.01 9.76
CA LYS A 62 -8.28 -11.91 11.12
C LYS A 62 -7.19 -10.86 11.19
N PHE A 63 -7.11 -10.10 12.28
CA PHE A 63 -5.99 -9.19 12.51
C PHE A 63 -4.66 -9.94 12.47
N LEU A 64 -3.65 -9.33 11.87
CA LEU A 64 -2.28 -9.80 12.03
C LEU A 64 -1.87 -9.57 13.49
N ASP A 65 -1.52 -10.65 14.18
CA ASP A 65 -0.93 -10.61 15.51
C ASP A 65 0.59 -10.44 15.45
N GLY A 66 1.19 -10.14 16.61
CA GLY A 66 2.64 -9.98 16.75
C GLY A 66 3.13 -8.53 16.69
N SER A 67 4.46 -8.38 16.72
CA SER A 67 5.10 -7.06 16.77
C SER A 67 4.92 -6.28 15.47
N LEU A 68 4.98 -4.94 15.54
CA LEU A 68 4.95 -4.08 14.35
C LEU A 68 6.01 -4.48 13.31
N LYS A 69 7.22 -4.84 13.77
CA LYS A 69 8.30 -5.32 12.90
C LYS A 69 7.91 -6.60 12.16
N TYR A 70 7.28 -7.54 12.86
CA TYR A 70 6.80 -8.79 12.26
C TYR A 70 5.73 -8.54 11.18
N LYS A 71 4.73 -7.70 11.48
CA LYS A 71 3.66 -7.38 10.51
C LYS A 71 4.22 -6.78 9.22
N ILE A 72 5.20 -5.90 9.34
CA ILE A 72 5.85 -5.28 8.18
C ILE A 72 6.79 -6.24 7.45
N SER A 73 7.51 -7.10 8.17
CA SER A 73 8.40 -8.07 7.52
C SER A 73 7.63 -9.05 6.64
N ILE A 74 6.45 -9.51 7.07
CA ILE A 74 5.67 -10.47 6.27
C ILE A 74 5.06 -9.81 5.03
N ILE A 75 4.55 -8.58 5.12
CA ILE A 75 4.06 -7.86 3.93
C ILE A 75 5.20 -7.63 2.96
N ARG A 76 6.35 -7.16 3.46
CA ARG A 76 7.52 -6.93 2.62
C ARG A 76 7.95 -8.20 1.90
N GLN A 77 8.05 -9.32 2.62
CA GLN A 77 8.45 -10.60 2.02
C GLN A 77 7.45 -11.03 0.94
N ASP A 78 6.16 -11.08 1.25
CA ASP A 78 5.13 -11.54 0.33
C ASP A 78 5.03 -10.63 -0.91
N PHE A 79 5.10 -9.31 -0.71
CA PHE A 79 5.02 -8.33 -1.79
C PHE A 79 6.23 -8.45 -2.74
N PHE A 80 7.45 -8.51 -2.21
CA PHE A 80 8.65 -8.60 -3.06
C PHE A 80 8.78 -9.95 -3.77
N VAL A 81 8.25 -11.04 -3.19
CA VAL A 81 8.18 -12.35 -3.87
C VAL A 81 7.20 -12.30 -5.05
N ALA A 82 6.09 -11.60 -4.90
CA ALA A 82 5.05 -11.51 -5.92
C ALA A 82 5.29 -10.41 -6.96
N TYR A 83 6.14 -9.43 -6.65
CA TYR A 83 6.35 -8.25 -7.49
C TYR A 83 6.92 -8.64 -8.86
N ASP A 84 6.20 -8.26 -9.92
CA ASP A 84 6.60 -8.49 -11.30
C ASP A 84 7.38 -7.28 -11.85
N ASN A 85 8.63 -7.51 -12.23
CA ASN A 85 9.51 -6.51 -12.83
C ASN A 85 9.64 -6.64 -14.37
N SER A 86 8.85 -7.49 -15.02
CA SER A 86 8.94 -7.78 -16.45
C SER A 86 8.47 -6.63 -17.35
N ASN A 87 7.84 -5.59 -16.78
CA ASN A 87 7.25 -4.45 -17.49
C ASN A 87 6.18 -4.83 -18.52
N VAL A 88 5.62 -6.05 -18.43
CA VAL A 88 4.57 -6.55 -19.31
C VAL A 88 3.20 -6.06 -18.84
N GLY A 89 2.38 -5.56 -19.77
CA GLY A 89 1.02 -5.13 -19.48
C GLY A 89 0.90 -3.78 -18.78
N LEU A 90 1.98 -3.01 -18.71
CA LEU A 90 1.98 -1.64 -18.18
C LEU A 90 1.17 -0.70 -19.08
N VAL A 91 0.45 0.23 -18.45
CA VAL A 91 -0.31 1.27 -19.14
C VAL A 91 0.47 2.59 -19.06
N TYR A 92 0.63 3.25 -20.20
CA TYR A 92 1.35 4.51 -20.32
C TYR A 92 0.41 5.64 -20.73
N ASN A 93 0.70 6.86 -20.28
CA ASN A 93 0.08 8.05 -20.85
C ASN A 93 0.76 8.50 -22.16
N ASN A 94 0.23 9.54 -22.79
CA ASN A 94 0.77 10.10 -24.05
C ASN A 94 2.19 10.70 -23.93
N LEU A 95 2.72 10.82 -22.71
CA LEU A 95 4.08 11.31 -22.43
C LEU A 95 5.06 10.17 -22.14
N GLY A 96 4.62 8.92 -22.21
CA GLY A 96 5.44 7.74 -21.90
C GLY A 96 5.60 7.45 -20.41
N ASN A 97 4.84 8.11 -19.53
CA ASN A 97 4.85 7.80 -18.11
C ASN A 97 3.94 6.60 -17.82
N ILE A 98 4.42 5.67 -16.97
CA ILE A 98 3.62 4.56 -16.46
C ILE A 98 2.54 5.12 -15.55
N ILE A 99 1.28 4.86 -15.90
CA ILE A 99 0.11 5.29 -15.12
C ILE A 99 -0.59 4.12 -14.43
N GLU A 100 -0.49 2.90 -14.97
CA GLU A 100 -0.98 1.71 -14.30
C GLU A 100 -0.03 0.53 -14.47
N ASP A 101 0.01 -0.29 -13.43
CA ASP A 101 0.68 -1.58 -13.41
C ASP A 101 -0.32 -2.61 -12.87
N PRO A 102 -1.21 -3.13 -13.74
CA PRO A 102 -2.36 -3.90 -13.31
C PRO A 102 -1.98 -5.11 -12.46
N LYS A 103 -0.89 -5.80 -12.80
CA LYS A 103 -0.50 -7.03 -12.10
C LYS A 103 -0.04 -6.75 -10.67
N ASN A 104 0.84 -5.78 -10.46
CA ASN A 104 1.31 -5.46 -9.11
C ASN A 104 0.25 -4.69 -8.30
N ASP A 105 -0.60 -3.90 -8.96
CA ASP A 105 -1.69 -3.19 -8.29
C ASP A 105 -2.79 -4.16 -7.83
N GLU A 106 -3.16 -5.13 -8.65
CA GLU A 106 -4.17 -6.14 -8.31
C GLU A 106 -3.69 -7.16 -7.30
N TRP A 107 -2.38 -7.37 -7.16
CA TRP A 107 -1.84 -8.28 -6.15
C TRP A 107 -2.37 -7.94 -4.74
N TRP A 108 -2.44 -6.66 -4.39
CA TRP A 108 -2.93 -6.19 -3.09
C TRP A 108 -4.34 -6.69 -2.77
N ASP A 109 -5.26 -6.66 -3.72
CA ASP A 109 -6.65 -7.08 -3.49
C ASP A 109 -6.88 -8.57 -3.72
N THR A 110 -6.21 -9.17 -4.71
CA THR A 110 -6.60 -10.49 -5.24
C THR A 110 -5.73 -11.65 -4.74
N GLN A 111 -4.48 -11.38 -4.36
CA GLN A 111 -3.49 -12.43 -4.11
C GLN A 111 -2.77 -12.28 -2.77
N SER A 112 -2.64 -11.07 -2.25
CA SER A 112 -1.89 -10.79 -1.03
C SER A 112 -2.54 -11.45 0.20
N GLY A 113 -3.89 -11.52 0.20
CA GLY A 113 -4.71 -11.91 1.35
C GLY A 113 -4.70 -10.87 2.48
N PHE A 114 -3.92 -9.79 2.36
CA PHE A 114 -3.86 -8.69 3.32
C PHE A 114 -5.03 -7.74 3.10
N GLN A 115 -5.54 -7.20 4.20
CA GLN A 115 -6.63 -6.24 4.22
C GLN A 115 -6.25 -5.04 5.08
N ALA A 116 -6.61 -3.86 4.60
CA ALA A 116 -6.55 -2.63 5.37
C ALA A 116 -7.73 -2.60 6.37
N VAL A 117 -7.44 -2.31 7.62
CA VAL A 117 -8.48 -2.04 8.62
C VAL A 117 -8.21 -0.68 9.22
N TRP A 118 -8.99 0.30 8.80
CA TRP A 118 -8.82 1.69 9.18
C TRP A 118 -9.43 1.97 10.54
N ILE A 119 -8.72 2.76 11.34
CA ILE A 119 -9.25 3.34 12.56
C ILE A 119 -9.79 4.72 12.20
N MET A 120 -11.12 4.86 12.26
CA MET A 120 -11.82 6.08 11.90
C MET A 120 -11.77 7.10 13.04
N GLU A 121 -12.14 8.35 12.76
CA GLU A 121 -12.09 9.45 13.74
C GLU A 121 -12.97 9.21 14.98
N ASP A 122 -14.07 8.48 14.81
CA ASP A 122 -14.97 8.06 15.91
C ASP A 122 -14.46 6.81 16.66
N GLY A 123 -13.29 6.28 16.29
CA GLY A 123 -12.68 5.07 16.85
C GLY A 123 -13.24 3.77 16.26
N SER A 124 -14.20 3.82 15.34
CA SER A 124 -14.72 2.64 14.64
C SER A 124 -13.68 2.03 13.70
N LEU A 125 -13.89 0.76 13.37
CA LEU A 125 -13.00 0.01 12.47
C LEU A 125 -13.69 -0.19 11.11
N LYS A 126 -13.06 0.31 10.04
CA LYS A 126 -13.51 0.07 8.66
C LYS A 126 -12.61 -0.97 7.99
N TRP A 127 -13.19 -2.10 7.64
CA TRP A 127 -12.53 -3.20 6.92
C TRP A 127 -12.72 -3.03 5.41
N THR A 128 -11.73 -3.47 4.64
CA THR A 128 -11.73 -3.39 3.17
C THR A 128 -11.40 -4.73 2.54
#